data_AF-A0A1D1YEU0-F1
#
_entry.id   AF-A0A1D1YEU0-F1
#
_cell.length_a   1.000
_cell.length_b   1.000
_cell.length_c   1.000
_cell.angle_alpha   90.00
_cell.angle_beta   90.00
_cell.angle_gamma   90.00
#
_symmetry.space_group_name_H-M   'P 1'
#
loop_
_entity.id
_entity.type
_entity.pdbx_description
1 polymer ?
#
loop_
_entity_poly.entity_id
_entity_poly.type
_entity_poly.pdbx_seq_one_letter_code
_entity_poly.pdbx_strand_id
1 'polypeptide(L)'
;PSPTPRDKYLSGLLATGFNESTCLSRYQSTMYREPSPHKPSPHLVRRLREYEEHHRRCAPNTAAYKKALELLNPGESTSSAPEKETECKYIVWIPWAGMGNRMMTLASTFLYALLTDRVVLVDGRGKDLAGLFCEPFPATTWLLPQDFPIADFSPFGRRHPKSYGNLLKEEKISTADTGGRPPPSFVYVHLDDDYTTDDMHFFC
;
A
#
# COMPACT_ATOMS: atom_id res chain seq x y z
N PRO A 1 -36.24 -26.33 8.29
CA PRO A 1 -35.00 -25.68 8.78
C PRO A 1 -34.86 -24.29 8.16
N SER A 2 -34.92 -23.23 8.96
CA SER A 2 -34.50 -21.90 8.51
C SER A 2 -33.04 -21.97 8.08
N PRO A 3 -32.65 -21.36 6.95
CA PRO A 3 -31.24 -21.33 6.56
C PRO A 3 -30.45 -20.69 7.69
N THR A 4 -29.40 -21.37 8.15
CA THR A 4 -28.44 -20.79 9.10
C THR A 4 -27.94 -19.48 8.49
N PRO A 5 -27.97 -18.35 9.24
CA PRO A 5 -27.49 -17.09 8.73
C PRO A 5 -26.05 -17.26 8.24
N ARG A 6 -25.82 -17.04 6.94
CA ARG A 6 -24.46 -17.10 6.39
C ARG A 6 -23.65 -15.95 6.97
N ASP A 7 -22.47 -16.25 7.48
CA ASP A 7 -21.58 -15.26 8.08
C ASP A 7 -21.02 -14.32 7.00
N LYS A 8 -21.66 -13.15 6.85
CA LYS A 8 -21.26 -12.11 5.90
C LYS A 8 -19.91 -11.47 6.21
N TYR A 9 -19.36 -11.68 7.41
CA TYR A 9 -18.07 -11.12 7.81
C TYR A 9 -16.89 -12.07 7.58
N LEU A 10 -17.13 -13.24 6.96
CA LEU A 10 -16.11 -14.21 6.58
C LEU A 10 -15.21 -14.58 7.77
N SER A 11 -15.82 -14.95 8.89
CA SER A 11 -15.15 -15.29 10.15
C SER A 11 -14.27 -14.17 10.70
N GLY A 12 -14.75 -12.92 10.58
CA GLY A 12 -14.07 -11.73 11.07
C GLY A 12 -13.02 -11.15 10.12
N LEU A 13 -12.86 -11.72 8.93
CA LEU A 13 -11.96 -11.16 7.91
C LEU A 13 -12.40 -9.76 7.48
N LEU A 14 -13.72 -9.55 7.31
CA LEU A 14 -14.28 -8.27 6.89
C LEU A 14 -14.68 -7.40 8.09
N ALA A 15 -14.37 -6.11 7.99
CA ALA A 15 -14.84 -5.10 8.92
C ALA A 15 -16.36 -4.92 8.89
N THR A 16 -16.89 -4.37 9.97
CA THR A 16 -18.19 -3.67 9.97
C THR A 16 -17.99 -2.21 9.54
N GLY A 17 -19.08 -1.46 9.35
CA GLY A 17 -19.03 -0.01 9.11
C GLY A 17 -18.99 0.43 7.65
N PHE A 18 -19.06 -0.51 6.69
CA PHE A 18 -19.28 -0.16 5.29
C PHE A 18 -20.77 0.09 5.02
N ASN A 19 -21.05 1.05 4.14
CA ASN A 19 -22.40 1.20 3.58
C ASN A 19 -22.67 0.05 2.61
N GLU A 20 -23.65 -0.81 2.93
CA GLU A 20 -23.96 -1.99 2.11
C GLU A 20 -24.48 -1.60 0.71
N SER A 21 -25.15 -0.45 0.58
CA SER A 21 -25.73 -0.02 -0.70
C SER A 21 -24.70 0.48 -1.71
N THR A 22 -23.52 0.92 -1.25
CA THR A 22 -22.46 1.42 -2.14
C THR A 22 -21.58 0.30 -2.69
N CYS A 23 -21.57 -0.87 -2.06
CA CYS A 23 -20.81 -2.03 -2.50
C CYS A 23 -21.50 -3.32 -2.06
N LEU A 24 -22.50 -3.75 -2.85
CA LEU A 24 -23.32 -4.93 -2.55
C LEU A 24 -22.50 -6.21 -2.38
N SER A 25 -21.48 -6.38 -3.23
CA SER A 25 -20.66 -7.59 -3.28
C SER A 25 -19.93 -7.89 -1.96
N ARG A 26 -19.63 -6.87 -1.14
CA ARG A 26 -18.88 -7.02 0.12
C ARG A 26 -19.55 -8.02 1.06
N TYR A 27 -20.85 -7.87 1.27
CA TYR A 27 -21.60 -8.69 2.23
C TYR A 27 -22.58 -9.66 1.58
N GLN A 28 -23.00 -9.40 0.33
CA GLN A 28 -23.89 -10.31 -0.41
C GLN A 28 -23.14 -11.44 -1.13
N SER A 29 -21.81 -11.40 -1.23
CA SER A 29 -21.02 -12.47 -1.86
C SER A 29 -21.26 -13.85 -1.25
N THR A 30 -21.58 -13.91 0.05
CA THR A 30 -21.89 -15.15 0.76
C THR A 30 -23.18 -15.80 0.30
N MET A 31 -24.07 -15.11 -0.42
CA MET A 31 -25.26 -15.72 -1.04
C MET A 31 -24.89 -16.58 -2.26
N TYR A 32 -23.79 -16.24 -2.93
CA TYR A 32 -23.36 -16.88 -4.18
C TYR A 32 -22.19 -17.84 -4.01
N ARG A 33 -21.45 -17.75 -2.89
CA ARG A 33 -20.27 -18.56 -2.61
C ARG A 33 -20.51 -19.49 -1.44
N GLU A 34 -20.00 -20.72 -1.56
CA GLU A 34 -19.92 -21.64 -0.44
C GLU A 34 -18.98 -21.10 0.65
N PRO A 35 -19.27 -21.33 1.94
CA PRO A 35 -18.38 -20.97 3.02
C PRO A 35 -16.99 -21.59 2.83
N SER A 36 -15.94 -20.77 2.96
CA SER A 36 -14.56 -21.26 2.90
C SER A 36 -14.27 -22.20 4.08
N PRO A 37 -13.61 -23.36 3.86
CA PRO A 37 -13.11 -24.18 4.95
C PRO A 37 -11.90 -23.53 5.66
N HIS A 38 -11.23 -22.60 5.00
CA HIS A 38 -10.07 -21.88 5.53
C HIS A 38 -10.52 -20.66 6.31
N LYS A 39 -10.46 -20.76 7.65
CA LYS A 39 -10.76 -19.65 8.55
C LYS A 39 -9.51 -18.80 8.80
N PRO A 40 -9.63 -17.46 8.82
CA PRO A 40 -8.51 -16.60 9.18
C PRO A 40 -8.09 -16.87 10.63
N SER A 41 -6.78 -16.80 10.90
CA SER A 41 -6.30 -16.92 12.27
C SER A 41 -6.69 -15.67 13.08
N PRO A 42 -6.88 -15.79 14.41
CA PRO A 42 -7.14 -14.63 15.26
C PRO A 42 -6.05 -13.55 15.15
N HIS A 43 -4.80 -13.97 14.92
CA HIS A 43 -3.68 -13.06 14.68
C HIS A 43 -3.89 -12.22 13.41
N LEU A 44 -4.26 -12.87 12.29
CA LEU A 44 -4.52 -12.16 11.03
C LEU A 44 -5.69 -11.18 11.18
N VAL A 45 -6.80 -11.62 11.79
CA VAL A 45 -7.97 -10.75 12.02
C VAL A 45 -7.57 -9.50 12.79
N ARG A 46 -6.82 -9.67 13.90
CA ARG A 46 -6.32 -8.55 14.69
C ARG A 46 -5.41 -7.63 13.87
N ARG A 47 -4.44 -8.18 13.13
CA ARG A 47 -3.54 -7.39 12.28
C ARG A 47 -4.28 -6.58 11.22
N LEU A 48 -5.36 -7.10 10.64
CA LEU A 48 -6.19 -6.35 9.70
C LEU A 48 -6.93 -5.19 10.36
N ARG A 49 -7.44 -5.36 11.60
CA ARG A 49 -8.06 -4.26 12.37
C ARG A 49 -7.04 -3.17 12.68
N GLU A 50 -5.85 -3.56 13.15
CA GLU A 50 -4.73 -2.65 13.42
C GLU A 50 -4.33 -1.87 12.15
N TYR A 51 -4.25 -2.55 11.01
CA TYR A 51 -3.97 -1.90 9.73
C TYR A 51 -5.05 -0.88 9.36
N GLU A 52 -6.32 -1.19 9.52
CA GLU A 52 -7.41 -0.24 9.21
C GLU A 52 -7.34 1.02 10.07
N GLU A 53 -7.01 0.88 11.36
CA GLU A 53 -6.80 2.02 12.25
C GLU A 53 -5.56 2.84 11.87
N HIS A 54 -4.47 2.17 11.50
CA HIS A 54 -3.26 2.81 10.98
C HIS A 54 -3.54 3.56 9.68
N HIS A 55 -4.22 2.90 8.73
CA HIS A 55 -4.64 3.48 7.47
C HIS A 55 -5.51 4.72 7.69
N ARG A 56 -6.48 4.68 8.60
CA ARG A 56 -7.32 5.84 8.94
C ARG A 56 -6.53 7.04 9.45
N ARG A 57 -5.49 6.81 10.25
CA ARG A 57 -4.65 7.88 10.79
C ARG A 57 -3.77 8.52 9.70
N CYS A 58 -3.25 7.67 8.81
CA CYS A 58 -2.30 8.02 7.76
C CYS A 58 -2.95 8.19 6.37
N ALA A 59 -4.28 8.16 6.30
CA ALA A 59 -5.03 8.19 5.05
C ALA A 59 -4.77 9.48 4.26
N PRO A 60 -5.04 9.49 2.94
CA PRO A 60 -5.03 10.70 2.16
C PRO A 60 -5.80 11.86 2.83
N ASN A 61 -5.28 13.08 2.70
CA ASN A 61 -5.80 14.33 3.27
C ASN A 61 -5.72 14.49 4.79
N THR A 62 -5.23 13.52 5.56
CA THR A 62 -4.98 13.72 7.00
C THR A 62 -3.77 14.61 7.24
N ALA A 63 -3.67 15.18 8.46
CA ALA A 63 -2.50 15.98 8.85
C ALA A 63 -1.19 15.17 8.78
N ALA A 64 -1.24 13.89 9.17
CA ALA A 64 -0.08 13.00 9.13
C ALA A 64 0.37 12.71 7.68
N TYR A 65 -0.58 12.52 6.75
CA TYR A 65 -0.28 12.38 5.33
C TYR A 65 0.39 13.64 4.75
N LYS A 66 -0.17 14.83 5.01
CA LYS A 66 0.40 16.10 4.54
C LYS A 66 1.84 16.29 5.04
N LYS A 67 2.10 16.01 6.32
CA LYS A 67 3.45 16.05 6.90
C LYS A 67 4.41 15.05 6.24
N ALA A 68 3.92 13.86 5.87
CA ALA A 68 4.75 12.89 5.16
C ALA A 68 5.09 13.36 3.72
N LEU A 69 4.19 14.08 3.05
CA LEU A 69 4.46 14.66 1.74
C LEU A 69 5.55 15.74 1.76
N GLU A 70 5.68 16.51 2.85
CA GLU A 70 6.76 17.50 3.02
C GLU A 70 8.16 16.87 2.91
N LEU A 71 8.29 15.58 3.25
CA LEU A 71 9.56 14.86 3.11
C LEU A 71 9.90 14.55 1.64
N LEU A 72 8.91 14.40 0.76
CA LEU A 72 9.15 14.10 -0.66
C LEU A 72 9.80 15.28 -1.39
N ASN A 73 9.52 16.52 -0.96
CA ASN A 73 10.01 17.77 -1.53
C ASN A 73 10.75 18.64 -0.48
N PRO A 74 11.98 18.29 -0.09
CA PRO A 74 12.70 19.03 0.95
C PRO A 74 13.07 20.47 0.57
N GLY A 75 12.96 20.85 -0.72
CA GLY A 75 13.32 22.18 -1.22
C GLY A 75 12.33 23.31 -0.92
N GLU A 76 11.10 22.99 -0.49
CA GLU A 76 10.09 23.97 -0.07
C GLU A 76 10.03 24.18 1.45
N SER A 77 10.69 23.32 2.22
CA SER A 77 10.57 23.26 3.67
C SER A 77 11.70 24.03 4.35
N THR A 78 11.45 25.27 4.80
CA THR A 78 12.38 26.09 5.61
C THR A 78 12.52 25.61 7.07
N SER A 79 11.84 24.52 7.45
CA SER A 79 11.99 23.93 8.78
C SER A 79 13.12 22.91 8.78
N SER A 80 14.13 23.18 9.61
CA SER A 80 15.12 22.21 10.07
C SER A 80 14.51 20.83 10.23
N ALA A 81 15.21 19.81 9.71
CA ALA A 81 14.85 18.39 9.73
C ALA A 81 14.00 18.01 10.96
N PRO A 82 12.85 17.33 10.80
CA PRO A 82 12.14 16.84 11.95
C PRO A 82 12.99 15.72 12.56
N GLU A 83 13.56 15.96 13.73
CA GLU A 83 14.14 14.93 14.62
C GLU A 83 13.11 13.87 15.08
N LYS A 84 11.88 13.91 14.56
CA LYS A 84 10.87 12.88 14.75
C LYS A 84 10.65 12.15 13.43
N GLU A 85 10.97 10.85 13.42
CA GLU A 85 10.44 9.89 12.46
C GLU A 85 8.99 10.24 12.15
N THR A 86 8.64 10.35 10.87
CA THR A 86 7.24 10.58 10.51
C THR A 86 6.42 9.41 10.98
N GLU A 87 5.28 9.72 11.59
CA GLU A 87 4.35 8.72 12.13
C GLU A 87 3.87 7.72 11.07
N CYS A 88 3.88 8.11 9.78
CA CYS A 88 3.37 7.32 8.68
C CYS A 88 4.47 6.96 7.68
N LYS A 89 4.51 5.69 7.30
CA LYS A 89 5.31 5.17 6.18
C LYS A 89 4.36 4.68 5.10
N TYR A 90 4.74 4.86 3.84
CA TYR A 90 3.88 4.54 2.70
C TYR A 90 4.55 3.55 1.75
N ILE A 91 3.72 2.82 1.02
CA ILE A 91 4.09 2.12 -0.21
C ILE A 91 3.06 2.50 -1.28
N VAL A 92 3.53 3.03 -2.39
CA VAL A 92 2.68 3.35 -3.54
C VAL A 92 2.77 2.18 -4.51
N TRP A 93 1.64 1.55 -4.77
CA TRP A 93 1.54 0.47 -5.76
C TRP A 93 1.16 1.05 -7.12
N ILE A 94 1.95 0.74 -8.14
CA ILE A 94 1.79 1.23 -9.50
C ILE A 94 1.21 0.09 -10.35
N PRO A 95 0.01 0.24 -10.94
CA PRO A 95 -0.60 -0.82 -11.73
C PRO A 95 0.22 -1.09 -12.99
N TRP A 96 0.63 -2.34 -13.16
CA TRP A 96 1.33 -2.80 -14.35
C TRP A 96 0.74 -4.14 -14.86
N ALA A 97 0.97 -4.43 -16.13
CA ALA A 97 0.49 -5.62 -16.83
C ALA A 97 -1.05 -5.80 -16.79
N GLY A 98 -1.52 -7.02 -17.09
CA GLY A 98 -2.95 -7.37 -17.14
C GLY A 98 -3.59 -7.55 -15.76
N MET A 99 -4.92 -7.65 -15.73
CA MET A 99 -5.71 -7.62 -14.49
C MET A 99 -5.35 -8.70 -13.47
N GLY A 100 -5.04 -9.92 -13.92
CA GLY A 100 -4.61 -11.01 -13.02
C GLY A 100 -3.31 -10.67 -12.28
N ASN A 101 -2.32 -10.16 -13.00
CA ASN A 101 -1.04 -9.70 -12.43
C ASN A 101 -1.27 -8.53 -11.46
N ARG A 102 -2.16 -7.60 -11.82
CA ARG A 102 -2.51 -6.47 -10.94
C ARG A 102 -3.09 -6.95 -9.61
N MET A 103 -4.03 -7.90 -9.63
CA MET A 103 -4.62 -8.45 -8.40
C MET A 103 -3.58 -9.16 -7.52
N MET A 104 -2.72 -9.98 -8.13
CA MET A 104 -1.69 -10.73 -7.40
C MET A 104 -0.65 -9.80 -6.79
N THR A 105 -0.11 -8.87 -7.58
CA THR A 105 0.92 -7.92 -7.12
C THR A 105 0.39 -6.94 -6.08
N LEU A 106 -0.87 -6.52 -6.19
CA LEU A 106 -1.53 -5.69 -5.18
C LEU A 106 -1.70 -6.45 -3.85
N ALA A 107 -2.10 -7.72 -3.90
CA ALA A 107 -2.19 -8.57 -2.71
C ALA A 107 -0.81 -8.79 -2.05
N SER A 108 0.22 -9.06 -2.86
CA SER A 108 1.62 -9.17 -2.38
C SER A 108 2.11 -7.87 -1.76
N THR A 109 1.79 -6.72 -2.37
CA THR A 109 2.14 -5.39 -1.86
C THR A 109 1.45 -5.08 -0.55
N PHE A 110 0.16 -5.45 -0.42
CA PHE A 110 -0.58 -5.33 0.83
C PHE A 110 0.01 -6.19 1.94
N LEU A 111 0.41 -7.43 1.64
CA LEU A 111 1.12 -8.26 2.60
C LEU A 111 2.44 -7.62 3.05
N TYR A 112 3.25 -7.10 2.11
CA TYR A 112 4.47 -6.38 2.45
C TYR A 112 4.20 -5.16 3.34
N ALA A 113 3.13 -4.42 3.06
CA ALA A 113 2.72 -3.27 3.87
C ALA A 113 2.31 -3.67 5.30
N LEU A 114 1.60 -4.79 5.46
CA LEU A 114 1.27 -5.36 6.77
C LEU A 114 2.53 -5.78 7.55
N LEU A 115 3.54 -6.30 6.86
CA LEU A 115 4.79 -6.77 7.49
C LEU A 115 5.74 -5.64 7.85
N THR A 116 5.61 -4.46 7.22
CA THR A 116 6.55 -3.34 7.38
C THR A 116 5.92 -2.09 8.00
N ASP A 117 4.69 -2.22 8.51
CA ASP A 117 3.90 -1.13 9.07
C ASP A 117 3.84 0.08 8.11
N ARG A 118 3.41 -0.16 6.88
CA ARG A 118 3.21 0.86 5.84
C ARG A 118 1.75 0.95 5.43
N VAL A 119 1.33 2.13 4.97
CA VAL A 119 0.05 2.34 4.29
C VAL A 119 0.21 2.12 2.79
N VAL A 120 -0.63 1.26 2.21
CA VAL A 120 -0.72 1.09 0.75
C VAL A 120 -1.55 2.23 0.16
N LEU A 121 -1.00 2.89 -0.86
CA LEU A 121 -1.73 3.78 -1.75
C LEU A 121 -1.68 3.21 -3.17
N VAL A 122 -2.85 3.08 -3.81
CA VAL A 122 -3.01 2.50 -5.13
C VAL A 122 -3.06 3.62 -6.16
N ASP A 123 -2.16 3.61 -7.14
CA ASP A 123 -2.23 4.56 -8.23
C ASP A 123 -3.47 4.27 -9.11
N GLY A 124 -4.48 5.13 -8.96
CA GLY A 124 -5.75 5.08 -9.68
C GLY A 124 -5.79 5.95 -10.94
N ARG A 125 -4.66 6.53 -11.39
CA ARG A 125 -4.63 7.35 -12.63
C ARG A 125 -4.89 6.51 -13.88
N GLY A 126 -4.65 5.20 -13.83
CA GLY A 126 -5.21 4.23 -14.77
C GLY A 126 -6.67 3.95 -14.45
N LYS A 127 -7.58 4.25 -15.38
CA LYS A 127 -9.05 4.33 -15.21
C LYS A 127 -9.77 3.05 -14.75
N ASP A 128 -9.06 1.99 -14.41
CA ASP A 128 -9.65 0.66 -14.23
C ASP A 128 -9.96 0.35 -12.76
N LEU A 129 -9.09 0.70 -11.82
CA LEU A 129 -9.17 0.10 -10.47
C LEU A 129 -10.27 0.67 -9.59
N ALA A 130 -10.48 1.99 -9.61
CA ALA A 130 -11.55 2.64 -8.87
C ALA A 130 -12.95 2.25 -9.40
N GLY A 131 -13.05 1.89 -10.68
CA GLY A 131 -14.29 1.38 -11.27
C GLY A 131 -14.55 -0.10 -11.03
N LEU A 132 -13.49 -0.89 -10.78
CA LEU A 132 -13.58 -2.35 -10.60
C LEU A 132 -13.70 -2.78 -9.14
N PHE A 133 -13.10 -2.03 -8.21
CA PHE A 133 -13.04 -2.41 -6.79
C PHE A 133 -13.66 -1.37 -5.88
N CYS A 134 -14.31 -1.87 -4.83
CA CYS A 134 -14.77 -1.03 -3.72
C CYS A 134 -13.61 -0.67 -2.78
N GLU A 135 -13.80 0.40 -2.00
CA GLU A 135 -12.86 0.78 -0.94
C GLU A 135 -12.67 -0.35 0.09
N PRO A 136 -11.47 -0.91 0.29
CA PRO A 136 -11.30 -2.08 1.15
C PRO A 136 -11.21 -1.73 2.64
N PHE A 137 -10.89 -0.47 2.98
CA PHE A 137 -10.66 -0.01 4.35
C PHE A 137 -11.80 0.92 4.81
N PRO A 138 -12.39 0.73 6.01
CA PRO A 138 -13.53 1.51 6.46
C PRO A 138 -13.24 3.02 6.50
N ALA A 139 -14.21 3.84 6.07
CA ALA A 139 -14.21 5.30 6.17
C ALA A 139 -12.97 6.02 5.62
N THR A 140 -12.21 5.39 4.73
CA THR A 140 -10.97 5.93 4.14
C THR A 140 -10.91 5.55 2.66
N THR A 141 -9.92 6.11 1.94
CA THR A 141 -9.62 5.68 0.57
C THR A 141 -8.19 5.18 0.46
N TRP A 142 -8.03 4.03 -0.19
CA TRP A 142 -6.71 3.50 -0.58
C TRP A 142 -6.18 4.10 -1.88
N LEU A 143 -6.95 4.93 -2.58
CA LEU A 143 -6.53 5.53 -3.84
C LEU A 143 -5.53 6.67 -3.59
N LEU A 144 -4.48 6.68 -4.39
CA LEU A 144 -3.52 7.79 -4.41
C LEU A 144 -4.21 9.07 -4.91
N PRO A 145 -4.10 10.19 -4.18
CA PRO A 145 -4.65 11.47 -4.64
C PRO A 145 -4.06 11.93 -5.97
N GLN A 146 -4.87 12.62 -6.77
CA GLN A 146 -4.47 13.15 -8.08
C GLN A 146 -3.45 14.29 -7.97
N ASP A 147 -3.41 14.97 -6.84
CA ASP A 147 -2.47 16.02 -6.47
C ASP A 147 -1.20 15.49 -5.78
N PHE A 148 -0.93 14.18 -5.85
CA PHE A 148 0.30 13.60 -5.33
C PHE A 148 1.54 14.23 -6.01
N PRO A 149 2.61 14.59 -5.26
CA PRO A 149 3.74 15.36 -5.81
C PRO A 149 4.46 14.71 -6.99
N ILE A 150 4.43 13.38 -7.10
CA ILE A 150 4.99 12.65 -8.24
C ILE A 150 3.89 12.44 -9.28
N ALA A 151 3.79 13.41 -10.20
CA ALA A 151 2.71 13.49 -11.18
C ALA A 151 2.74 12.37 -12.24
N ASP A 152 3.92 11.86 -12.60
CA ASP A 152 4.09 10.83 -13.64
C ASP A 152 4.96 9.68 -13.15
N PHE A 153 4.44 8.46 -13.26
CA PHE A 153 5.16 7.23 -12.95
C PHE A 153 5.76 6.53 -14.18
N SER A 154 5.50 7.00 -15.39
CA SER A 154 6.07 6.45 -16.63
C SER A 154 7.62 6.36 -16.64
N PRO A 155 8.37 7.30 -16.01
CA PRO A 155 9.83 7.21 -15.94
C PRO A 155 10.35 6.11 -14.99
N PHE A 156 9.50 5.55 -14.13
CA PHE A 156 9.88 4.55 -13.15
C PHE A 156 9.99 3.19 -13.85
N GLY A 157 11.21 2.87 -14.27
CA GLY A 157 11.58 1.54 -14.76
C GLY A 157 12.95 1.12 -14.22
N ARG A 158 13.45 -0.01 -14.70
CA ARG A 158 14.74 -0.60 -14.29
C ARG A 158 15.91 0.38 -14.18
N ARG A 159 16.00 1.34 -15.09
CA ARG A 159 17.11 2.33 -15.15
C ARG A 159 16.86 3.61 -14.34
N HIS A 160 15.77 3.68 -13.57
CA HIS A 160 15.45 4.88 -12.82
C HIS A 160 16.54 5.13 -11.75
N PRO A 161 17.11 6.35 -11.65
CA PRO A 161 18.23 6.62 -10.73
C PRO A 161 17.89 6.41 -9.24
N LYS A 162 16.60 6.46 -8.88
CA LYS A 162 16.11 6.18 -7.54
C LYS A 162 15.58 4.74 -7.36
N SER A 163 15.84 3.84 -8.30
CA SER A 163 15.57 2.40 -8.12
C SER A 163 16.46 1.86 -7.00
N TYR A 164 15.92 1.00 -6.14
CA TYR A 164 16.65 0.35 -5.06
C TYR A 164 17.90 -0.36 -5.57
N GLY A 165 17.80 -1.18 -6.63
CA GLY A 165 18.94 -1.86 -7.22
C GLY A 165 20.02 -0.90 -7.73
N ASN A 166 19.64 0.20 -8.40
CA ASN A 166 20.60 1.21 -8.86
C ASN A 166 21.26 1.97 -7.70
N LEU A 167 20.50 2.27 -6.65
CA LEU A 167 21.03 2.95 -5.46
C LEU A 167 22.02 2.07 -4.69
N LEU A 168 21.77 0.76 -4.62
CA LEU A 168 22.72 -0.21 -4.06
C LEU A 168 23.98 -0.29 -4.91
N LYS A 169 23.82 -0.46 -6.23
CA LYS A 169 24.92 -0.59 -7.19
C LYS A 169 25.86 0.63 -7.20
N GLU A 170 25.30 1.82 -7.02
CA GLU A 170 26.06 3.08 -7.00
C GLU A 170 26.55 3.47 -5.60
N GLU A 171 26.40 2.59 -4.60
CA GLU A 171 26.75 2.83 -3.17
C GLU A 171 26.10 4.10 -2.59
N LYS A 172 24.94 4.51 -3.14
CA LYS A 172 24.20 5.71 -2.72
C LYS A 172 23.33 5.47 -1.49
N ILE A 173 23.16 4.22 -1.10
CA ILE A 173 22.59 3.80 0.19
C ILE A 173 23.63 2.91 0.86
N SER A 174 24.28 3.39 1.92
CA SER A 174 25.10 2.54 2.79
C SER A 174 24.23 1.88 3.85
N THR A 175 24.39 0.57 4.03
CA THR A 175 23.87 -0.19 5.17
C THR A 175 24.74 -0.04 6.42
N ALA A 176 25.92 0.58 6.27
CA ALA A 176 26.85 0.85 7.36
C ALA A 176 26.56 2.19 8.03
N ASP A 177 26.45 2.16 9.36
CA ASP A 177 26.22 3.27 10.30
C ASP A 177 27.42 4.23 10.41
N THR A 178 28.05 4.54 9.26
CA THR A 178 29.26 5.38 9.19
C THR A 178 28.92 6.72 8.55
N GLY A 179 28.24 7.59 9.30
CA GLY A 179 28.11 9.03 8.98
C GLY A 179 27.61 9.37 7.57
N GLY A 180 26.88 8.46 6.93
CA GLY A 180 26.51 8.51 5.53
C GLY A 180 25.38 9.49 5.22
N ARG A 181 25.26 9.84 3.94
CA ARG A 181 24.20 10.70 3.38
C ARG A 181 22.82 10.22 3.87
N PRO A 182 21.90 11.13 4.25
CA PRO A 182 20.57 10.73 4.71
C PRO A 182 19.87 9.88 3.63
N PRO A 183 19.10 8.86 4.03
CA PRO A 183 18.39 8.01 3.10
C PRO A 183 17.45 8.87 2.22
N PRO A 184 17.23 8.47 0.96
CA PRO A 184 16.35 9.23 0.07
C PRO A 184 14.92 9.24 0.63
N SER A 185 14.21 10.36 0.40
CA SER A 185 12.82 10.54 0.84
C SER A 185 11.84 9.52 0.24
N PHE A 186 12.21 8.92 -0.89
CA PHE A 186 11.55 7.76 -1.45
C PHE A 186 12.55 6.90 -2.24
N VAL A 187 12.21 5.63 -2.40
CA VAL A 187 12.91 4.66 -3.23
C VAL A 187 11.89 4.02 -4.17
N TYR A 188 12.28 3.80 -5.42
CA TYR A 188 11.51 2.97 -6.35
C TYR A 188 11.98 1.53 -6.23
N VAL A 189 11.05 0.59 -6.11
CA VAL A 189 11.37 -0.83 -6.01
C VAL A 189 10.91 -1.50 -7.31
N HIS A 190 11.87 -1.90 -8.14
CA HIS A 190 11.61 -2.49 -9.45
C HIS A 190 11.50 -4.02 -9.33
N LEU A 191 10.27 -4.53 -9.34
CA LEU A 191 9.95 -5.96 -9.20
C LEU A 191 9.13 -6.48 -10.38
N ASP A 192 9.39 -5.95 -11.56
CA ASP A 192 8.82 -6.48 -12.79
C ASP A 192 9.59 -7.74 -13.25
N ASP A 193 9.13 -8.38 -14.32
CA ASP A 193 9.76 -9.62 -14.83
C ASP A 193 11.21 -9.43 -15.33
N ASP A 194 11.64 -8.20 -15.62
CA ASP A 194 13.00 -7.85 -16.07
C ASP A 194 13.94 -7.31 -14.96
N TYR A 195 13.56 -7.48 -13.70
CA TYR A 195 14.37 -7.14 -12.52
C TYR A 195 15.79 -7.75 -12.54
N THR A 196 16.74 -7.03 -11.98
CA THR A 196 18.16 -7.40 -11.94
C THR A 196 18.55 -8.10 -10.64
N THR A 197 19.75 -8.68 -10.58
CA THR A 197 20.32 -9.21 -9.34
C THR A 197 20.43 -8.15 -8.24
N ASP A 198 20.67 -6.89 -8.59
CA ASP A 198 20.70 -5.80 -7.61
C ASP A 198 19.29 -5.56 -7.03
N ASP A 199 18.24 -5.61 -7.87
CA ASP A 199 16.85 -5.49 -7.43
C ASP A 199 16.42 -6.67 -6.52
N MET A 200 16.97 -7.87 -6.75
CA MET A 200 16.71 -9.07 -5.94
C MET A 200 17.08 -8.92 -4.46
N HIS A 201 17.97 -7.99 -4.11
CA HIS A 201 18.32 -7.71 -2.71
C HIS A 201 17.14 -7.17 -1.89
N PHE A 202 16.03 -6.80 -2.53
CA PHE A 202 14.78 -6.50 -1.84
C PHE A 202 14.25 -7.70 -1.03
N PHE A 203 14.59 -8.93 -1.43
CA PHE A 203 14.14 -10.16 -0.79
C PHE A 203 15.12 -10.71 0.28
N CYS A 204 16.14 -9.94 0.65
CA CYS A 204 17.15 -10.33 1.64
C CYS A 204 16.84 -9.81 3.05
#